data_AF-A0A9E2UXC4-F1
#
_entry.id   AF-A0A9E2UXC4-F1
#
_cell.length_a   1.000
_cell.length_b   1.000
_cell.length_c   1.000
_cell.angle_alpha   90.00
_cell.angle_beta   90.00
_cell.angle_gamma   90.00
#
_symmetry.space_group_name_H-M   'P 1'
#
loop_
_entity.id
_entity.type
_entity.pdbx_description
1 polymer ?
#
loop_
_entity_poly.entity_id
_entity_poly.type
_entity_poly.pdbx_seq_one_letter_code
_entity_poly.pdbx_strand_id
1 'polypeptide(L)'
;MKKSILTDRPVFSVRKRCGLIPSLPWRLMVMAAFVCLLWSGALVLGADTYYVATNGPGGGATTWATATNNIQDAISLCAVGDLVLVSNGVYGTGGVKNWPGGLGGTDLTNRVAITNDITVRSANNDP
;
A
#
# COMPACT_ATOMS: atom_id res chain seq x y z
N MET A 1 -45.06 36.72 68.62
CA MET A 1 -44.26 37.46 67.62
C MET A 1 -42.88 36.83 67.47
N LYS A 2 -42.62 36.10 66.38
CA LYS A 2 -41.34 36.10 65.64
C LYS A 2 -41.47 35.24 64.37
N LYS A 3 -41.32 35.89 63.22
CA LYS A 3 -41.13 35.33 61.87
C LYS A 3 -39.62 35.15 61.65
N SER A 4 -39.21 34.08 60.97
CA SER A 4 -37.96 34.01 60.18
C SER A 4 -38.05 32.75 59.27
N ILE A 5 -38.47 32.80 58.00
CA ILE A 5 -37.78 33.24 56.76
C ILE A 5 -36.56 32.39 56.38
N LEU A 6 -36.51 31.98 55.09
CA LEU A 6 -35.46 31.28 54.30
C LEU A 6 -35.58 29.74 54.26
N THR A 7 -35.68 29.01 53.13
CA THR A 7 -35.44 29.30 51.70
C THR A 7 -36.22 28.30 50.83
N ASP A 8 -37.07 28.77 49.92
CA ASP A 8 -37.55 27.97 48.79
C ASP A 8 -36.43 27.85 47.76
N ARG A 9 -35.86 26.65 47.60
CA ARG A 9 -34.97 26.35 46.47
C ARG A 9 -35.77 25.58 45.42
N PRO A 10 -35.90 26.07 44.18
CA PRO A 10 -36.58 25.31 43.13
C PRO A 10 -35.72 24.09 42.78
N VAL A 11 -36.28 22.91 43.01
CA VAL A 11 -35.69 21.64 42.56
C VAL A 11 -35.83 21.59 41.03
N PHE A 12 -34.76 21.95 40.32
CA PHE A 12 -34.68 21.78 38.88
C PHE A 12 -34.71 20.28 38.54
N SER A 13 -35.86 19.83 38.04
CA SER A 13 -36.07 18.48 37.54
C SER A 13 -35.37 18.33 36.19
N VAL A 14 -34.18 17.71 36.19
CA VAL A 14 -33.44 17.34 34.99
C VAL A 14 -34.15 16.15 34.35
N ARG A 15 -34.96 16.39 33.30
CA ARG A 15 -35.51 15.30 32.49
C ARG A 15 -34.40 14.69 31.65
N LYS A 16 -33.95 13.48 32.01
CA LYS A 16 -33.12 12.64 31.14
C LYS A 16 -33.93 12.26 29.91
N ARG A 17 -33.73 12.95 28.79
CA ARG A 17 -34.07 12.38 27.48
C ARG A 17 -33.01 11.32 27.19
N CYS A 18 -33.26 10.11 27.66
CA CYS A 18 -32.51 8.93 27.25
C CYS A 18 -32.87 8.66 25.79
N GLY A 19 -32.02 9.14 24.89
CA GLY A 19 -32.14 8.92 23.46
C GLY A 19 -32.08 7.43 23.16
N LEU A 20 -33.08 7.00 22.41
CA LEU A 20 -33.32 5.68 21.85
C LEU A 20 -32.11 5.23 21.00
N ILE A 21 -31.24 4.38 21.54
CA ILE A 21 -30.31 3.56 20.74
C ILE A 21 -31.06 2.25 20.47
N PRO A 22 -31.63 2.02 19.28
CA PRO A 22 -32.33 0.77 19.01
C PRO A 22 -31.32 -0.38 19.07
N SER A 23 -31.56 -1.33 19.97
CA SER A 23 -30.82 -2.58 20.06
C SER A 23 -31.07 -3.38 18.78
N LEU A 24 -30.18 -3.27 17.80
CA LEU A 24 -30.27 -4.11 16.61
C LEU A 24 -30.21 -5.58 17.04
N PRO A 25 -31.15 -6.43 16.58
CA PRO A 25 -31.13 -7.85 16.88
C PRO A 25 -29.84 -8.47 16.36
N TRP A 26 -29.24 -9.37 17.15
CA TRP A 26 -28.01 -10.10 16.84
C TRP A 26 -28.00 -10.70 15.42
N ARG A 27 -29.17 -11.07 14.91
CA ARG A 27 -29.38 -11.58 13.54
C ARG A 27 -28.96 -10.57 12.47
N LEU A 28 -29.21 -9.28 12.67
CA LEU A 28 -28.78 -8.22 11.73
C LEU A 28 -27.28 -7.97 11.82
N MET A 29 -26.67 -8.16 13.00
CA MET A 29 -25.21 -8.03 13.16
C MET A 29 -24.47 -9.19 12.47
N VAL A 30 -24.98 -10.42 12.58
CA VAL A 30 -24.41 -11.59 11.90
C VAL A 30 -24.55 -11.47 10.38
N MET A 31 -25.70 -11.02 9.88
CA MET A 31 -25.91 -10.78 8.46
C MET A 31 -25.01 -9.66 7.92
N ALA A 32 -24.84 -8.56 8.66
CA ALA A 32 -23.94 -7.48 8.27
C ALA A 32 -22.47 -7.94 8.22
N ALA A 33 -22.04 -8.78 9.17
CA ALA A 33 -20.70 -9.37 9.16
C ALA A 33 -20.48 -10.31 7.96
N PHE A 34 -21.47 -11.15 7.62
CA PHE A 34 -21.40 -12.01 6.43
C PHE A 34 -21.40 -11.21 5.12
N VAL A 35 -22.20 -10.15 5.01
CA VAL A 35 -22.18 -9.26 3.83
C VAL A 35 -20.86 -8.50 3.74
N CYS A 36 -20.29 -8.02 4.86
CA CYS A 36 -18.96 -7.40 4.88
C CYS A 36 -17.85 -8.38 4.49
N LEU A 37 -17.94 -9.64 4.91
CA LEU A 37 -16.97 -10.68 4.53
C LEU A 37 -17.10 -11.09 3.07
N LEU A 38 -18.32 -11.14 2.53
CA LEU A 38 -18.56 -11.42 1.10
C LEU A 38 -18.18 -10.24 0.19
N TRP A 39 -18.22 -9.01 0.70
CA TRP A 39 -17.81 -7.79 -0.02
C TRP A 39 -16.32 -7.44 0.20
N SER A 40 -15.66 -8.04 1.18
CA SER A 40 -14.20 -7.96 1.31
C SER A 40 -13.58 -8.83 0.22
N GLY A 41 -13.53 -8.32 -1.01
CA GLY A 41 -12.87 -8.98 -2.13
C GLY A 41 -11.48 -9.44 -1.71
N ALA A 42 -11.18 -10.71 -1.96
CA ALA A 42 -9.84 -11.24 -1.71
C ALA A 42 -8.83 -10.36 -2.45
N LEU A 43 -7.94 -9.70 -1.70
CA LEU A 43 -6.77 -9.04 -2.27
C LEU A 43 -5.91 -10.14 -2.88
N VAL A 44 -5.96 -10.27 -4.21
CA VAL A 44 -5.00 -11.09 -4.94
C VAL A 44 -3.67 -10.34 -4.89
N LEU A 45 -2.76 -10.81 -4.04
CA LEU A 45 -1.34 -10.47 -4.15
C LEU A 45 -0.80 -11.22 -5.37
N GLY A 46 -1.01 -10.64 -6.55
CA GLY A 46 -0.36 -11.09 -7.77
C GLY A 46 1.01 -10.43 -7.87
N ALA A 47 2.02 -11.20 -8.21
CA ALA A 47 3.30 -10.66 -8.67
C ALA A 47 3.06 -9.95 -10.01
N ASP A 48 3.51 -8.69 -10.12
CA ASP A 48 3.42 -7.92 -11.36
C ASP A 48 4.67 -8.14 -12.23
N THR A 49 4.54 -7.82 -13.53
CA THR A 49 5.63 -7.93 -14.48
C THR A 49 6.05 -6.56 -14.98
N TYR A 50 7.33 -6.23 -14.76
CA TYR A 50 7.97 -5.02 -15.19
C TYR A 50 8.83 -5.27 -16.43
N TYR A 51 8.85 -4.31 -17.36
CA TYR A 51 9.49 -4.42 -18.67
C TYR A 51 10.61 -3.39 -18.79
N VAL A 52 11.75 -3.83 -19.31
CA VAL A 52 12.94 -3.00 -19.50
C VAL A 52 13.42 -3.12 -20.95
N ALA A 53 13.60 -1.99 -21.62
CA ALA A 53 14.10 -1.93 -22.99
C ALA A 53 15.11 -0.81 -23.16
N THR A 54 16.20 -1.01 -23.89
CA THR A 54 17.29 -0.01 -24.03
C THR A 54 16.82 1.37 -24.50
N ASN A 55 15.80 1.42 -25.37
CA ASN A 55 15.16 2.65 -25.86
C ASN A 55 13.76 2.86 -25.27
N GLY A 56 13.48 2.31 -24.09
CA GLY A 56 12.20 2.46 -23.42
C GLY A 56 11.92 3.93 -23.07
N PRO A 57 10.70 4.44 -23.31
CA PRO A 57 10.35 5.84 -23.04
C PRO A 57 10.24 6.16 -21.54
N GLY A 58 10.21 5.14 -20.68
CA GLY A 58 9.83 5.27 -19.28
C GLY A 58 8.31 5.40 -19.12
N GLY A 59 7.81 5.18 -17.90
CA GLY A 59 6.37 5.26 -17.62
C GLY A 59 5.81 4.12 -16.77
N GLY A 60 6.57 3.68 -15.77
CA GLY A 60 6.11 2.67 -14.80
C GLY A 60 6.36 1.22 -15.20
N ALA A 61 6.89 0.97 -16.41
CA ALA A 61 7.37 -0.34 -16.84
C ALA A 61 6.34 -1.49 -16.80
N THR A 62 5.03 -1.24 -16.78
CA THR A 62 4.00 -2.30 -16.78
C THR A 62 3.75 -2.95 -18.15
N THR A 63 4.29 -2.35 -19.22
CA THR A 63 4.22 -2.90 -20.59
C THR A 63 5.49 -2.56 -21.36
N TRP A 64 5.73 -3.24 -22.50
CA TRP A 64 6.83 -2.89 -23.41
C TRP A 64 6.78 -1.43 -23.90
N ALA A 65 5.59 -0.85 -24.08
CA ALA A 65 5.43 0.53 -24.54
C ALA A 65 5.78 1.56 -23.46
N THR A 66 5.76 1.16 -22.19
CA THR A 66 6.11 2.00 -21.02
C THR A 66 7.37 1.52 -20.30
N ALA A 67 8.16 0.67 -20.98
CA ALA A 67 9.35 0.06 -20.42
C ALA A 67 10.38 1.11 -19.98
N THR A 68 11.11 0.82 -18.90
CA THR A 68 12.24 1.66 -18.47
C THR A 68 13.45 1.39 -19.35
N ASN A 69 14.32 2.39 -19.49
CA ASN A 69 15.61 2.28 -20.18
C ASN A 69 16.76 1.81 -19.27
N ASN A 70 16.48 1.66 -17.98
CA ASN A 70 17.43 1.24 -16.96
C ASN A 70 16.83 0.09 -16.15
N ILE A 71 17.64 -0.95 -15.94
CA ILE A 71 17.26 -2.14 -15.18
C ILE A 71 17.03 -1.78 -13.70
N GLN A 72 17.90 -0.94 -13.13
CA GLN A 72 17.81 -0.59 -11.71
C GLN A 72 16.54 0.23 -11.38
N ASP A 73 16.09 1.04 -12.32
CA ASP A 73 14.87 1.83 -12.15
C ASP A 73 13.64 0.91 -12.11
N ALA A 74 13.61 -0.14 -12.93
CA ALA A 74 12.54 -1.15 -12.86
C ALA A 74 12.57 -1.91 -11.53
N ILE A 75 13.75 -2.36 -11.07
CA ILE A 75 13.91 -3.06 -9.78
C ILE A 75 13.38 -2.19 -8.62
N SER A 76 13.64 -0.88 -8.67
CA SER A 76 13.21 0.06 -7.64
C SER A 76 11.69 0.26 -7.60
N LEU A 77 10.98 -0.06 -8.69
CA LEU A 77 9.52 -0.02 -8.76
C LEU A 77 8.86 -1.32 -8.29
N CYS A 78 9.59 -2.43 -8.30
CA CYS A 78 9.05 -3.76 -8.01
C CYS A 78 8.82 -3.97 -6.51
N ALA A 79 7.72 -4.64 -6.18
CA ALA A 79 7.44 -5.21 -4.87
C ALA A 79 7.94 -6.67 -4.77
N VAL A 80 7.81 -7.25 -3.58
CA VAL A 80 8.20 -8.65 -3.33
C VAL A 80 7.41 -9.60 -4.22
N GLY A 81 8.12 -10.51 -4.89
CA GLY A 81 7.56 -11.54 -5.77
C GLY A 81 7.47 -11.14 -7.25
N ASP A 82 7.69 -9.87 -7.58
CA ASP A 82 7.56 -9.36 -8.95
C ASP A 82 8.63 -9.89 -9.91
N LEU A 83 8.32 -9.76 -11.20
CA LEU A 83 9.16 -10.19 -12.31
C LEU A 83 9.64 -9.01 -13.14
N VAL A 84 10.95 -8.92 -13.40
CA VAL A 84 11.52 -7.97 -14.35
C VAL A 84 11.94 -8.70 -15.62
N LEU A 85 11.31 -8.36 -16.74
CA LEU A 85 11.65 -8.81 -18.09
C LEU A 85 12.53 -7.78 -18.79
N VAL A 86 13.74 -8.20 -19.14
CA VAL A 86 14.73 -7.35 -19.81
C VAL A 86 14.82 -7.73 -21.29
N SER A 87 14.61 -6.78 -22.20
CA SER A 87 14.79 -7.00 -23.63
C SER A 87 16.27 -7.11 -24.00
N ASN A 88 16.51 -7.56 -25.23
CA ASN A 88 17.86 -7.62 -25.79
C ASN A 88 18.50 -6.22 -25.85
N GLY A 89 19.78 -6.14 -25.48
CA GLY A 89 20.57 -4.94 -25.63
C GLY A 89 21.70 -4.81 -24.61
N VAL A 90 22.45 -3.70 -24.73
CA VAL A 90 23.53 -3.35 -23.81
C VAL A 90 23.06 -2.22 -22.89
N TYR A 91 22.98 -2.51 -21.60
CA TYR A 91 22.60 -1.54 -20.58
C TYR A 91 23.85 -0.95 -19.95
N GLY A 92 24.15 0.32 -20.25
CA GLY A 92 25.38 0.99 -19.80
C GLY A 92 25.27 1.72 -18.46
N THR A 93 24.05 1.95 -17.99
CA THR A 93 23.73 2.76 -16.81
C THR A 93 23.05 1.90 -15.73
N GLY A 94 23.03 2.42 -14.50
CA GLY A 94 22.43 1.75 -13.34
C GLY A 94 23.10 2.16 -12.03
N GLY A 95 22.82 1.42 -10.96
CA GLY A 95 23.39 1.67 -9.63
C GLY A 95 22.38 2.14 -8.59
N VAL A 96 22.69 1.85 -7.33
CA VAL A 96 21.84 2.18 -6.16
C VAL A 96 22.59 3.14 -5.27
N LYS A 97 21.95 4.26 -4.92
CA LYS A 97 22.55 5.25 -4.00
C LYS A 97 22.27 4.91 -2.55
N ASN A 98 23.22 5.18 -1.66
CA ASN A 98 23.07 5.03 -0.21
C ASN A 98 22.51 3.67 0.24
N TRP A 99 23.12 2.56 -0.22
CA TRP A 99 22.70 1.20 0.14
C TRP A 99 23.70 0.52 1.11
N PRO A 100 23.23 -0.21 2.15
CA PRO A 100 21.84 -0.31 2.62
C PRO A 100 21.40 0.99 3.32
N GLY A 101 20.18 1.45 3.01
CA GLY A 101 19.66 2.72 3.48
C GLY A 101 19.58 2.80 5.01
N GLY A 102 19.88 3.97 5.57
CA GLY A 102 19.71 4.26 7.00
C GLY A 102 20.84 3.78 7.92
N LEU A 103 21.88 3.12 7.41
CA LEU A 103 23.02 2.63 8.19
C LEU A 103 24.37 3.20 7.74
N GLY A 104 24.37 4.38 7.10
CA GLY A 104 25.58 4.93 6.47
C GLY A 104 25.96 4.17 5.20
N GLY A 105 24.96 3.87 4.37
CA GLY A 105 25.12 3.16 3.11
C GLY A 105 26.03 3.89 2.12
N THR A 106 26.56 3.15 1.16
CA THR A 106 27.43 3.68 0.09
C THR A 106 26.72 3.60 -1.25
N ASP A 107 27.20 4.38 -2.22
CA ASP A 107 26.73 4.29 -3.59
C ASP A 107 27.30 3.02 -4.26
N LEU A 108 26.40 2.14 -4.69
CA LEU A 108 26.73 0.96 -5.48
C LEU A 108 26.81 1.35 -6.96
N THR A 109 28.01 1.27 -7.53
CA THR A 109 28.26 1.57 -8.95
C THR A 109 27.99 0.39 -9.88
N ASN A 110 27.64 -0.78 -9.33
CA ASN A 110 27.18 -1.91 -10.12
C ASN A 110 25.90 -1.53 -10.88
N ARG A 111 25.80 -1.88 -12.16
CA ARG A 111 24.62 -1.53 -12.97
C ARG A 111 23.32 -2.09 -12.41
N VAL A 112 23.41 -3.25 -11.75
CA VAL A 112 22.28 -3.95 -11.18
C VAL A 112 22.63 -4.40 -9.76
N ALA A 113 21.74 -4.07 -8.82
CA ALA A 113 21.69 -4.62 -7.49
C ALA A 113 20.23 -5.00 -7.18
N ILE A 114 20.02 -6.25 -6.79
CA ILE A 114 18.71 -6.77 -6.42
C ILE A 114 18.50 -6.47 -4.94
N THR A 115 17.70 -5.44 -4.65
CA THR A 115 17.41 -4.96 -3.29
C THR A 115 16.13 -5.54 -2.70
N ASN A 116 15.26 -6.06 -3.57
CA ASN A 116 13.94 -6.61 -3.23
C ASN A 116 13.93 -8.10 -3.61
N ASP A 117 13.08 -8.89 -2.96
CA ASP A 117 12.90 -10.32 -3.28
C ASP A 117 12.11 -10.47 -4.60
N ILE A 118 12.81 -10.30 -5.72
CA ILE A 118 12.24 -10.29 -7.08
C ILE A 118 13.03 -11.21 -8.02
N THR A 119 12.45 -11.52 -9.17
CA THR A 119 13.14 -12.26 -10.23
C THR A 119 13.43 -11.35 -11.41
N VAL A 120 14.71 -11.24 -11.80
CA VAL A 120 15.13 -10.56 -13.03
C VAL A 120 15.49 -11.62 -14.07
N ARG A 121 14.90 -11.54 -15.26
CA ARG A 121 15.15 -12.49 -16.36
C ARG A 121 15.20 -11.79 -17.71
N SER A 122 15.86 -12.45 -18.65
CA SER A 122 15.74 -12.06 -20.06
C SER A 122 14.31 -12.32 -20.55
N ALA A 123 13.81 -11.42 -21.40
CA ALA A 123 12.56 -11.61 -22.13
C ALA A 123 12.70 -12.65 -23.25
N ASN A 124 13.89 -12.76 -23.83
CA ASN A 124 14.19 -13.66 -24.93
C ASN A 124 15.35 -14.59 -24.55
N ASN A 125 15.22 -15.86 -24.89
CA ASN A 125 16.23 -16.89 -24.61
C ASN A 125 17.17 -17.14 -25.81
N ASP A 126 17.33 -16.15 -26.69
CA ASP A 126 18.18 -16.27 -27.89
C ASP A 126 19.52 -15.58 -27.63
N PRO A 127 20.65 -16.32 -27.59
CA PRO A 127 21.97 -15.82 -27.20
C PRO A 127 22.60 -14.83 -28.18
#